data_AF-H9G9N9-F1
#
_entry.id   AF-H9G9N9-F1
#
_cell.length_a   1.000
_cell.length_b   1.000
_cell.length_c   1.000
_cell.angle_alpha   90.00
_cell.angle_beta   90.00
_cell.angle_gamma   90.00
#
_symmetry.space_group_name_H-M   'P 1'
#
loop_
_entity.id
_entity.type
_entity.pdbx_description
1 polymer ?
#
loop_
_entity_poly.entity_id
_entity_poly.type
_entity_poly.pdbx_seq_one_letter_code
_entity_poly.pdbx_strand_id
1 'polypeptide(L)'
;METDVKYLKKCMGKCLAAGLAEVADRQPEDPIIFLAHWLYNYNERRNYEEKMKVERAQLERECEDAIKELERRRKLKAEELLVAQKYEEQQMV
;
A
#
# COMPACT_ATOMS: atom_id res chain seq x y z
N MET A 1 23.14 -26.97 9.27
CA MET A 1 23.43 -26.51 7.89
C MET A 1 22.20 -26.47 6.98
N GLU A 2 21.01 -26.95 7.39
CA GLU A 2 19.78 -26.89 6.56
C GLU A 2 19.04 -25.54 6.62
N THR A 3 19.44 -24.67 7.56
CA THR A 3 18.82 -23.37 7.83
C THR A 3 19.24 -22.31 6.82
N ASP A 4 20.51 -22.32 6.40
CA ASP A 4 21.09 -21.25 5.59
C ASP A 4 20.58 -21.32 4.14
N VAL A 5 20.45 -22.53 3.60
CA VAL A 5 19.88 -22.76 2.26
C VAL A 5 18.41 -22.37 2.21
N LYS A 6 17.62 -22.71 3.23
CA LYS A 6 16.20 -22.31 3.32
C LYS A 6 16.05 -20.79 3.43
N TYR A 7 16.91 -20.15 4.23
CA TYR A 7 16.94 -18.70 4.38
C TYR A 7 17.31 -18.00 3.06
N LEU A 8 18.37 -18.45 2.39
CA LEU A 8 18.79 -17.95 1.08
C LEU A 8 17.68 -18.12 0.04
N LYS A 9 17.04 -19.29 -0.02
CA LYS A 9 15.94 -19.53 -0.95
C LYS A 9 14.75 -18.60 -0.69
N LYS A 10 14.44 -18.29 0.57
CA LYS A 10 13.34 -17.40 0.95
C LYS A 10 13.64 -15.94 0.59
N CYS A 11 14.82 -15.43 0.95
CA CYS A 11 15.16 -14.02 0.80
C CYS A 11 15.64 -13.69 -0.62
N MET A 12 16.43 -14.58 -1.21
CA MET A 12 17.19 -14.33 -2.44
C MET A 12 16.75 -15.22 -3.61
N GLY A 13 16.01 -16.30 -3.36
CA GLY A 13 15.68 -17.28 -4.41
C GLY A 13 14.87 -16.69 -5.58
N LYS A 14 13.84 -15.87 -5.29
CA LYS A 14 13.06 -15.20 -6.35
C LYS A 14 13.87 -14.12 -7.07
N CYS A 15 14.70 -13.40 -6.31
CA CYS A 15 15.55 -12.32 -6.82
C CYS A 15 16.61 -12.86 -7.78
N LEU A 16 17.37 -13.88 -7.37
CA LEU A 16 18.36 -14.53 -8.21
C LEU A 16 17.74 -15.20 -9.43
N ALA A 17 16.59 -15.88 -9.29
CA ALA A 17 15.95 -16.53 -10.44
C ALA A 17 15.57 -15.52 -11.53
N ALA A 18 15.00 -14.37 -11.15
CA ALA A 18 14.64 -13.32 -12.08
C ALA A 18 15.88 -12.63 -12.69
N GLY A 19 16.91 -12.35 -11.89
CA GLY A 19 18.14 -11.75 -12.39
C GLY A 19 18.91 -12.68 -13.33
N LEU A 20 18.95 -13.98 -13.03
CA LEU A 20 19.56 -14.98 -13.90
C LEU A 20 18.78 -15.18 -15.20
N ALA A 21 17.45 -15.08 -15.18
CA ALA A 21 16.65 -15.10 -16.40
C ALA A 21 17.00 -13.90 -17.30
N GLU A 22 17.11 -12.69 -16.73
CA GLU A 22 17.48 -11.48 -17.48
C GLU A 22 18.91 -11.53 -18.03
N VAL A 23 19.85 -12.16 -17.30
CA VAL A 23 21.21 -12.43 -17.79
C VAL A 23 21.18 -13.45 -18.94
N ALA A 24 20.40 -14.51 -18.81
CA ALA A 24 20.28 -15.55 -19.84
C ALA A 24 19.68 -15.00 -21.15
N ASP A 25 18.70 -14.10 -21.05
CA ASP A 25 18.06 -13.47 -22.21
C ASP A 25 18.96 -12.44 -22.90
N ARG A 26 19.65 -11.58 -22.13
CA ARG A 26 20.48 -10.49 -22.69
C ARG A 26 21.89 -10.91 -23.08
N GLN A 27 22.41 -11.99 -22.49
CA GLN A 27 23.80 -12.45 -22.64
C GLN A 27 24.82 -11.31 -22.62
N PRO A 28 24.86 -10.53 -21.51
CA PRO A 28 25.80 -9.43 -21.38
C PRO A 28 27.25 -9.93 -21.40
N GLU A 29 28.17 -9.08 -21.88
CA GLU A 29 29.61 -9.38 -21.96
C GLU A 29 30.22 -9.68 -20.57
N ASP A 30 29.73 -9.00 -19.52
CA ASP A 30 30.02 -9.33 -18.12
C ASP A 30 28.73 -9.65 -17.34
N PRO A 31 28.39 -10.95 -17.18
CA PRO A 31 27.17 -11.37 -16.49
C PRO A 31 27.21 -11.14 -14.98
N ILE A 32 28.39 -11.08 -14.36
CA ILE A 32 28.51 -10.89 -12.91
C ILE A 32 28.23 -9.42 -12.57
N ILE A 33 28.84 -8.48 -13.30
CA ILE A 33 28.62 -7.05 -13.09
C ILE A 33 27.17 -6.68 -13.45
N PHE A 34 26.64 -7.22 -14.55
CA PHE A 34 25.24 -6.98 -14.93
C PHE A 34 24.29 -7.45 -13.82
N LEU A 35 24.48 -8.66 -13.30
CA LEU A 35 23.64 -9.19 -12.25
C LEU A 35 23.75 -8.36 -10.96
N ALA A 36 24.94 -7.87 -10.59
CA ALA A 36 25.12 -6.99 -9.44
C ALA A 36 24.31 -5.69 -9.57
N HIS A 37 24.38 -5.01 -10.72
CA HIS A 37 23.58 -3.82 -10.99
C HIS A 37 22.08 -4.11 -11.02
N TRP A 38 21.68 -5.25 -11.60
CA TRP A 38 20.29 -5.68 -11.64
C TRP A 38 19.73 -5.92 -10.23
N LEU A 39 20.48 -6.61 -9.38
CA LEU A 39 20.11 -6.90 -7.99
C LEU A 39 19.97 -5.62 -7.15
N TYR A 40 20.87 -4.65 -7.37
CA TYR A 40 20.79 -3.34 -6.70
C TYR A 40 19.48 -2.63 -7.04
N ASN A 41 19.19 -2.51 -8.33
CA ASN A 41 17.97 -1.85 -8.82
C ASN A 41 16.70 -2.60 -8.41
N TYR A 42 16.73 -3.94 -8.38
CA TYR A 42 15.58 -4.75 -7.97
C TYR A 42 15.23 -4.50 -6.50
N ASN A 43 16.21 -4.38 -5.62
CA ASN A 43 15.98 -4.11 -4.20
C ASN A 43 15.34 -2.73 -3.98
N GLU A 44 15.83 -1.71 -4.68
CA GLU A 44 15.24 -0.37 -4.65
C GLU A 44 13.79 -0.36 -5.14
N ARG A 45 13.52 -1.01 -6.27
CA ARG A 45 12.16 -1.15 -6.81
C ARG A 45 11.25 -1.88 -5.83
N ARG A 46 11.71 -2.98 -5.24
CA ARG A 46 10.95 -3.74 -4.23
C ARG A 46 10.59 -2.91 -3.01
N ASN A 47 11.56 -2.18 -2.47
CA ASN A 47 11.34 -1.33 -1.30
C ASN A 47 10.38 -0.17 -1.64
N TYR A 48 10.49 0.39 -2.85
CA TYR A 48 9.56 1.41 -3.32
C TYR A 48 8.14 0.84 -3.47
N GLU A 49 7.97 -0.31 -4.14
CA GLU A 49 6.67 -0.97 -4.29
C GLU A 49 6.03 -1.32 -2.94
N GLU A 50 6.80 -1.78 -1.97
CA GLU A 50 6.32 -2.07 -0.63
C GLU A 50 5.86 -0.79 0.09
N LYS A 51 6.66 0.28 0.03
CA LYS A 51 6.28 1.60 0.57
C LYS A 51 5.00 2.12 -0.07
N MET A 52 4.88 2.04 -1.40
CA MET A 52 3.68 2.48 -2.13
C MET A 52 2.44 1.68 -1.74
N LYS A 53 2.57 0.38 -1.47
CA LYS A 53 1.46 -0.45 -0.97
C LYS A 53 1.01 -0.02 0.42
N VAL A 54 1.96 0.25 1.30
CA VAL A 54 1.66 0.72 2.66
C VAL A 54 0.99 2.08 2.62
N GLU A 55 1.53 3.02 1.85
CA GLU A 55 0.98 4.38 1.70
C GLU A 55 -0.43 4.34 1.13
N ARG A 56 -0.67 3.55 0.08
CA ARG A 56 -2.01 3.36 -0.49
C ARG A 56 -2.99 2.81 0.54
N ALA A 57 -2.61 1.76 1.26
CA ALA A 57 -3.45 1.16 2.29
C ALA A 57 -3.72 2.08 3.48
N GLN A 58 -2.88 3.10 3.69
CA GLN A 58 -3.11 4.15 4.68
C GLN A 58 -4.11 5.18 4.16
N LEU A 59 -3.90 5.68 2.94
CA LEU A 59 -4.82 6.62 2.28
C LEU A 59 -6.24 6.06 2.13
N GLU A 60 -6.37 4.77 1.83
CA GLU A 60 -7.68 4.09 1.74
C GLU A 60 -8.41 4.14 3.09
N ARG A 61 -7.72 3.88 4.20
CA ARG A 61 -8.31 3.97 5.56
C ARG A 61 -8.71 5.40 5.91
N GLU A 62 -7.84 6.37 5.64
CA GLU A 62 -8.13 7.78 5.90
C GLU A 62 -9.35 8.25 5.08
N CYS A 63 -9.47 7.80 3.84
CA CYS A 63 -10.63 8.07 3.00
C CYS A 63 -11.92 7.46 3.58
N GLU A 64 -11.88 6.19 4.00
CA GLU A 64 -13.02 5.52 4.65
C GLU A 64 -13.46 6.25 5.93
N ASP A 65 -12.51 6.68 6.75
CA ASP A 65 -12.80 7.38 7.99
C ASP A 65 -13.37 8.78 7.73
N ALA A 66 -12.86 9.49 6.73
CA ALA A 66 -13.42 10.77 6.29
C ALA A 66 -14.87 10.63 5.78
N ILE A 67 -15.17 9.55 5.05
CA ILE A 67 -16.55 9.26 4.60
C ILE A 67 -17.46 9.02 5.80
N LYS A 68 -17.05 8.18 6.76
CA LYS A 68 -17.83 7.90 7.98
C LYS A 68 -18.06 9.17 8.81
N GLU A 69 -17.05 10.04 8.92
CA GLU A 69 -17.15 11.33 9.60
C GLU A 69 -18.18 12.23 8.92
N LEU A 70 -18.14 12.34 7.58
CA LEU A 70 -19.11 13.12 6.81
C LEU A 70 -20.54 12.60 6.98
N GLU A 71 -20.73 11.28 6.99
CA GLU A 71 -22.03 10.67 7.26
C GLU A 71 -22.55 11.00 8.66
N ARG A 72 -21.68 10.90 9.68
CA ARG A 72 -22.06 11.26 11.06
C ARG A 72 -22.47 12.73 11.15
N ARG A 73 -21.70 13.64 10.54
CA ARG A 73 -22.02 15.07 10.51
C ARG A 73 -23.33 15.37 9.80
N ARG A 74 -23.64 14.65 8.71
CA ARG A 74 -24.92 14.79 8.01
C ARG A 74 -26.10 14.37 8.90
N LYS A 75 -25.97 13.26 9.63
CA LYS A 75 -27.02 12.79 10.55
C LYS A 75 -27.26 13.80 11.68
N LEU A 76 -26.19 14.28 12.31
CA LEU A 76 -26.29 15.31 13.36
C LEU A 76 -27.01 16.57 12.87
N LYS A 77 -26.63 17.10 11.70
CA LYS A 77 -27.30 18.28 11.12
C LYS A 77 -28.78 18.03 10.82
N ALA A 78 -29.14 16.83 10.35
CA ALA A 78 -30.54 16.49 10.09
C ALA A 78 -31.35 16.41 11.40
N GLU A 79 -30.78 15.82 12.45
CA GLU A 79 -31.38 15.76 13.78
C GLU A 79 -31.57 17.16 14.38
N GLU A 80 -30.55 18.03 14.30
CA GLU A 80 -30.62 19.43 14.74
C GLU A 80 -31.75 20.20 14.05
N LEU A 81 -31.90 20.02 12.72
CA LEU A 81 -32.96 20.67 11.96
C LEU A 81 -34.36 20.20 12.39
N LEU A 82 -34.53 18.90 12.62
CA LEU A 82 -35.80 18.34 13.09
C LEU A 82 -36.17 18.86 14.48
N VAL A 83 -35.19 19.02 15.37
CA VAL A 83 -35.41 19.60 16.70
C VAL A 83 -35.81 21.06 16.60
N ALA A 84 -35.14 21.85 15.75
CA ALA A 84 -35.47 23.25 15.54
C ALA A 84 -36.91 23.44 15.01
N GLN A 85 -37.31 22.64 14.02
CA GLN A 85 -38.68 22.66 13.47
C GLN A 85 -39.73 22.35 14.53
N LYS A 86 -39.52 21.29 15.33
CA LYS A 86 -40.44 20.92 16.42
C LYS A 86 -40.54 22.01 17.48
N TYR A 87 -39.43 22.70 17.79
CA TYR A 87 -39.43 23.80 18.75
C TYR A 87 -40.23 24.99 18.23
N GLU A 88 -40.06 25.36 16.95
CA GLU A 88 -40.85 26.41 16.31
C GLU A 88 -42.35 26.08 16.28
N GLU A 89 -42.72 24.85 15.94
CA GLU A 89 -44.12 24.38 15.98
C GLU A 89 -44.73 24.46 17.38
N GLN A 90 -43.97 24.15 18.43
CA GLN A 90 -44.43 24.25 19.81
C GLN A 90 -44.55 25.70 20.32
N GLN A 91 -43.81 26.64 19.75
CA GLN A 91 -43.88 28.07 20.11
C GLN A 91 -45.02 28.80 19.39
N MET A 92 -45.59 28.23 18.33
CA MET A 92 -46.71 28.81 17.57
C MET A 92 -48.11 28.32 17.99
N VAL A 93 -48.20 27.47 19.02
CA VAL A 93 -49.46 26.96 19.63
C VAL A 93 -49.66 27.59 21.00
#